data_AF-A0A2T2TVV8-F1
#
_entry.id   AF-A0A2T2TVV8-F1
#
_cell.length_a   1.000
_cell.length_b   1.000
_cell.length_c   1.000
_cell.angle_alpha   90.00
_cell.angle_beta   90.00
_cell.angle_gamma   90.00
#
_symmetry.space_group_name_H-M   'P 1'
#
loop_
_entity.id
_entity.type
_entity.pdbx_description
1 polymer ?
#
loop_
_entity_poly.entity_id
_entity_poly.type
_entity_poly.pdbx_seq_one_letter_code
_entity_poly.pdbx_strand_id
1 'polypeptide(L)'
;MQNEGIGLLNTATGGGKTVAALIAAESRPDLQLLVITVPTTNLVRQREEELQSVLEDAGVPDRVMLIVDEVHNAGAPTYRRILGSFYSLRLSLSATPERRYDEEGSAAIMDFFEEEVYHYFVEETLSDEQLSPYT
;
A
#
# COMPACT_ATOMS: atom_id res chain seq x y z
N MET A 1 19.16 5.67 7.22
CA MET A 1 18.51 4.35 7.06
C MET A 1 17.21 4.61 6.35
N GLN A 2 17.08 4.26 5.07
CA GLN A 2 17.10 2.91 4.48
C GLN A 2 15.79 2.20 4.77
N ASN A 3 14.81 2.39 3.90
CA ASN A 3 13.89 1.32 3.55
C ASN A 3 13.89 1.24 2.03
N GLU A 4 14.10 0.03 1.50
CA GLU A 4 14.29 -0.23 0.06
C GLU A 4 13.00 -0.06 -0.76
N GLY A 5 12.07 0.77 -0.29
CA GLY A 5 10.72 0.95 -0.85
C GLY A 5 9.67 0.04 -0.21
N ILE A 6 9.94 -0.48 0.98
CA ILE A 6 9.01 -1.24 1.81
C ILE A 6 8.65 -0.40 3.04
N GLY A 7 7.36 -0.28 3.38
CA GLY A 7 6.95 0.40 4.59
C GLY A 7 5.45 0.58 4.82
N LEU A 8 5.09 0.86 6.08
CA LEU A 8 3.74 1.30 6.45
C LEU A 8 3.69 2.83 6.52
N LEU A 9 2.81 3.48 5.74
CA LEU A 9 2.59 4.93 5.81
C LEU A 9 1.39 5.24 6.72
N ASN A 10 1.70 5.73 7.92
CA ASN A 10 0.71 6.18 8.88
C ASN A 10 0.28 7.62 8.59
N THR A 11 -0.98 7.80 8.22
CA THR A 11 -1.57 9.09 7.85
C THR A 11 -2.97 9.20 8.43
N ALA A 12 -3.36 10.38 8.91
CA ALA A 12 -4.73 10.64 9.36
C ALA A 12 -5.73 10.49 8.21
N THR A 13 -6.95 10.03 8.50
CA THR A 13 -8.04 9.93 7.54
C THR A 13 -8.38 11.32 6.96
N GLY A 14 -8.41 11.45 5.63
CA GLY A 14 -8.73 12.69 4.92
C GLY A 14 -7.54 13.54 4.43
N GLY A 15 -6.29 13.18 4.72
CA GLY A 15 -5.11 14.04 4.52
C GLY A 15 -4.24 13.82 3.27
N GLY A 16 -4.71 13.15 2.21
CA GLY A 16 -3.91 13.00 0.98
C GLY A 16 -3.03 11.74 0.92
N LYS A 17 -3.42 10.65 1.59
CA LYS A 17 -2.69 9.35 1.60
C LYS A 17 -2.40 8.83 0.19
N THR A 18 -3.43 8.81 -0.66
CA THR A 18 -3.32 8.34 -2.04
C THR A 18 -2.36 9.21 -2.84
N VAL A 19 -2.39 10.54 -2.63
CA VAL A 19 -1.49 11.47 -3.30
C VAL A 19 -0.05 11.26 -2.86
N ALA A 20 0.21 11.16 -1.56
CA ALA A 20 1.54 10.83 -1.03
C ALA A 20 2.06 9.49 -1.58
N ALA A 21 1.19 8.48 -1.67
CA ALA A 21 1.53 7.18 -2.22
C ALA A 21 1.86 7.22 -3.71
N LEU A 22 1.14 8.04 -4.49
CA LEU A 22 1.43 8.26 -5.91
C LEU A 22 2.71 9.05 -6.12
N ILE A 23 2.99 10.07 -5.31
CA ILE A 23 4.27 10.81 -5.35
C ILE A 23 5.43 9.87 -5.00
N ALA A 24 5.25 9.01 -3.99
CA ALA A 24 6.24 8.00 -3.65
C ALA A 24 6.50 7.04 -4.83
N ALA A 25 5.46 6.62 -5.55
CA ALA A 25 5.60 5.82 -6.77
C ALA A 25 6.29 6.59 -7.91
N GLU A 26 5.93 7.86 -8.15
CA GLU A 26 6.55 8.71 -9.18
C GLU A 26 8.05 8.91 -8.91
N SER A 27 8.44 9.05 -7.64
CA SER A 27 9.83 9.22 -7.24
C SER A 27 10.72 7.98 -7.48
N ARG A 28 10.16 6.87 -7.96
CA ARG A 28 10.86 5.62 -8.28
C ARG A 28 11.03 5.47 -9.80
N PRO A 29 12.12 5.97 -10.40
CA PRO A 29 12.35 5.88 -11.84
C PRO A 29 12.56 4.43 -12.32
N ASP A 30 12.84 3.50 -11.42
CA ASP A 30 12.95 2.07 -11.69
C ASP A 30 11.62 1.32 -11.61
N LEU A 31 10.52 1.98 -11.21
CA LEU A 31 9.20 1.37 -11.11
C LEU A 31 8.65 1.01 -12.51
N GLN A 32 8.32 -0.26 -12.70
CA GLN A 32 7.78 -0.77 -13.97
C GLN A 32 6.27 -1.01 -13.91
N LEU A 33 5.75 -1.35 -12.73
CA LEU A 33 4.33 -1.60 -12.53
C LEU A 33 3.88 -1.16 -11.13
N LEU A 34 2.80 -0.37 -11.10
CA LEU A 34 2.12 0.02 -9.88
C LEU A 34 0.79 -0.72 -9.75
N VAL A 35 0.58 -1.41 -8.62
CA VAL A 35 -0.67 -2.06 -8.26
C VAL A 35 -1.25 -1.35 -7.04
N ILE A 36 -2.47 -0.82 -7.16
CA ILE A 36 -3.20 -0.18 -6.05
C ILE A 36 -4.42 -1.02 -5.72
N THR A 37 -4.60 -1.36 -4.45
CA THR A 37 -5.74 -2.15 -3.99
C THR A 37 -6.36 -1.59 -2.71
N VAL A 38 -7.67 -1.77 -2.60
CA VAL A 38 -8.47 -1.45 -1.41
C VAL A 38 -9.23 -2.73 -1.04
N PRO A 39 -8.85 -3.47 0.02
CA PRO A 39 -9.37 -4.81 0.30
C PRO A 39 -10.75 -4.77 0.98
N THR A 40 -11.74 -4.16 0.35
CA THR A 40 -13.09 -3.98 0.92
C THR A 40 -14.17 -4.81 0.23
N THR A 41 -13.85 -5.54 -0.85
CA THR A 41 -14.84 -6.36 -1.58
C THR A 41 -14.33 -7.76 -1.91
N ASN A 42 -15.23 -8.74 -1.96
CA ASN A 42 -14.94 -10.13 -2.34
C ASN A 42 -14.36 -10.29 -3.76
N LEU A 43 -14.42 -9.25 -4.61
CA LEU A 43 -13.89 -9.25 -5.98
C LEU A 43 -12.36 -9.33 -6.02
N VAL A 44 -11.68 -9.08 -4.90
CA VAL A 44 -10.21 -9.19 -4.78
C VAL A 44 -9.74 -10.60 -5.15
N ARG A 45 -10.48 -11.66 -4.80
CA ARG A 45 -10.07 -13.05 -5.07
C ARG A 45 -9.96 -13.35 -6.57
N GLN A 46 -10.94 -12.90 -7.36
CA GLN A 46 -10.97 -13.17 -8.79
C GLN A 46 -9.89 -12.37 -9.53
N ARG A 47 -9.69 -11.12 -9.11
CA ARG A 47 -8.72 -10.22 -9.74
C ARG A 47 -7.27 -10.56 -9.41
N GLU A 48 -7.02 -11.26 -8.31
CA GLU A 48 -5.69 -11.73 -7.95
C GLU A 48 -5.20 -12.84 -8.90
N GLU A 49 -6.02 -13.88 -9.11
CA GLU A 49 -5.69 -15.00 -10.01
C GLU A 49 -5.47 -14.49 -11.44
N GLU A 50 -6.31 -13.54 -11.89
CA GLU A 50 -6.15 -12.87 -13.18
C GLU A 50 -4.86 -12.03 -13.24
N LEU A 51 -4.55 -11.28 -12.18
CA LEU A 51 -3.32 -10.47 -12.13
C LEU A 51 -2.08 -11.36 -12.17
N GLN A 52 -2.03 -12.43 -11.38
CA GLN A 52 -0.89 -13.36 -11.37
C GLN A 52 -0.72 -14.01 -12.74
N SER A 53 -1.79 -14.53 -13.34
CA SER A 53 -1.75 -15.11 -14.68
C SER A 53 -1.23 -14.13 -15.72
N VAL A 54 -1.71 -12.89 -15.71
CA VAL A 54 -1.26 -11.85 -16.66
C VAL A 54 0.19 -11.49 -16.45
N LEU A 55 0.65 -11.39 -15.19
CA LEU A 55 2.04 -11.09 -14.87
C LEU A 55 2.98 -12.25 -15.25
N GLU A 56 2.55 -13.50 -15.06
CA GLU A 56 3.29 -14.68 -15.50
C GLU A 56 3.40 -14.73 -17.03
N ASP A 57 2.29 -14.51 -17.75
CA ASP A 57 2.24 -14.54 -19.20
C ASP A 57 3.04 -13.39 -19.85
N ALA A 58 3.02 -12.20 -19.24
CA ALA A 58 3.72 -11.02 -19.74
C ALA A 58 5.21 -10.98 -19.36
N GLY A 59 5.63 -11.84 -18.42
CA GLY A 59 6.91 -11.74 -17.72
C GLY A 59 6.80 -10.71 -16.59
N VAL A 60 6.89 -11.18 -15.34
CA VAL A 60 6.75 -10.32 -14.16
C VAL A 60 7.87 -9.27 -14.19
N PRO A 61 7.54 -7.96 -14.15
CA PRO A 61 8.57 -6.94 -14.07
C PRO A 61 9.43 -7.09 -12.80
N ASP A 62 10.71 -6.77 -12.87
CA ASP A 62 11.63 -6.85 -11.73
C ASP A 62 11.31 -5.84 -10.62
N ARG A 63 10.56 -4.78 -10.98
CA ARG A 63 10.20 -3.65 -10.11
C ARG A 63 8.71 -3.39 -10.11
N VAL A 64 8.00 -4.15 -9.29
CA VAL A 64 6.55 -3.99 -9.02
C VAL A 64 6.34 -3.39 -7.63
N MET A 65 5.47 -2.38 -7.54
CA MET A 65 5.04 -1.77 -6.30
C MET A 65 3.59 -2.11 -5.98
N LEU A 66 3.32 -2.53 -4.74
CA LEU A 66 1.98 -2.67 -4.18
C LEU A 66 1.67 -1.50 -3.25
N ILE A 67 0.55 -0.81 -3.49
CA ILE A 67 -0.07 0.13 -2.55
C ILE A 67 -1.36 -0.49 -2.03
N VAL A 68 -1.47 -0.65 -0.71
CA VAL A 68 -2.69 -1.16 -0.06
C VAL A 68 -3.30 -0.08 0.82
N ASP A 69 -4.48 0.41 0.42
CA ASP A 69 -5.29 1.28 1.28
C ASP A 69 -6.13 0.46 2.26
N GLU A 70 -6.41 1.01 3.43
CA GLU A 70 -7.09 0.31 4.53
C GLU A 70 -6.46 -1.06 4.83
N VAL A 71 -5.12 -1.08 4.98
CA VAL A 71 -4.30 -2.30 5.08
C VAL A 71 -4.76 -3.27 6.16
N HIS A 72 -5.42 -2.79 7.21
CA HIS A 72 -6.00 -3.65 8.23
C HIS A 72 -6.93 -4.72 7.62
N ASN A 73 -7.55 -4.46 6.47
CA ASN A 73 -8.36 -5.46 5.79
C ASN A 73 -7.51 -6.57 5.16
N ALA A 74 -6.31 -6.26 4.66
CA ALA A 74 -5.44 -7.22 3.99
C ALA A 74 -5.00 -8.38 4.89
N GLY A 75 -4.98 -8.21 6.21
CA GLY A 75 -4.65 -9.29 7.14
C GLY A 75 -5.74 -10.38 7.26
N ALA A 76 -6.97 -10.14 6.78
CA ALA A 76 -8.04 -11.15 6.80
C ALA A 76 -7.68 -12.35 5.91
N PRO A 77 -8.06 -13.59 6.27
CA PRO A 77 -7.72 -14.78 5.47
C PRO A 77 -8.14 -14.70 3.99
N THR A 78 -9.24 -14.00 3.70
CA THR A 78 -9.74 -13.80 2.34
C THR A 78 -8.86 -12.87 1.51
N TYR A 79 -8.20 -11.89 2.13
CA TYR A 79 -7.44 -10.84 1.45
C TYR A 79 -5.93 -11.01 1.57
N ARG A 80 -5.44 -11.80 2.52
CA ARG A 80 -4.00 -12.00 2.80
C ARG A 80 -3.19 -12.48 1.60
N ARG A 81 -3.84 -13.14 0.64
CA ARG A 81 -3.22 -13.64 -0.58
C ARG A 81 -2.61 -12.52 -1.44
N ILE A 82 -3.19 -11.31 -1.40
CA ILE A 82 -2.63 -10.14 -2.10
C ILE A 82 -1.23 -9.74 -1.61
N LEU A 83 -0.81 -10.21 -0.43
CA LEU A 83 0.51 -9.97 0.14
C LEU A 83 1.55 -10.93 -0.50
N GLY A 84 1.66 -10.87 -1.82
CA GLY A 84 2.51 -11.74 -2.63
C GLY A 84 3.99 -11.33 -2.60
N SER A 85 4.90 -12.30 -2.61
CA SER A 85 6.35 -12.03 -2.54
C SER A 85 6.93 -11.36 -3.79
N PHE A 86 6.22 -11.33 -4.91
CA PHE A 86 6.68 -10.73 -6.17
C PHE A 86 6.68 -9.20 -6.15
N TYR A 87 6.10 -8.57 -5.13
CA TYR A 87 6.19 -7.12 -4.94
C TYR A 87 7.54 -6.75 -4.33
N SER A 88 8.39 -6.15 -5.15
CA SER A 88 9.69 -5.60 -4.75
C SER A 88 9.58 -4.32 -3.92
N LEU A 89 8.48 -3.57 -4.08
CA LEU A 89 8.19 -2.33 -3.37
C LEU A 89 6.78 -2.46 -2.76
N ARG A 90 6.58 -2.01 -1.53
CA ARG A 90 5.34 -2.23 -0.77
C ARG A 90 5.05 -1.04 0.11
N LEU A 91 3.88 -0.45 -0.04
CA LEU A 91 3.45 0.69 0.76
C LEU A 91 2.04 0.45 1.28
N SER A 92 1.86 0.48 2.59
CA SER A 92 0.52 0.45 3.19
C SER A 92 0.05 1.86 3.51
N LEU A 93 -1.27 2.11 3.39
CA LEU A 93 -1.89 3.36 3.82
C LEU A 93 -2.89 3.04 4.93
N SER A 94 -2.53 3.30 6.18
CA SER A 94 -3.45 3.11 7.31
C SER A 94 -2.98 3.84 8.56
N ALA A 95 -3.93 4.40 9.31
CA ALA A 95 -3.64 4.93 10.64
C ALA A 95 -3.55 3.83 11.71
N THR A 96 -4.13 2.66 11.41
CA THR A 96 -4.28 1.53 12.33
C THR A 96 -4.05 0.24 11.54
N PRO A 97 -2.79 -0.18 11.32
CA PRO A 97 -2.52 -1.40 10.55
C PRO A 97 -2.92 -2.68 11.29
N GLU A 98 -3.03 -2.63 12.63
CA GLU A 98 -3.42 -3.76 13.46
C GLU A 98 -4.90 -4.16 13.30
N ARG A 99 -5.15 -5.47 13.33
CA ARG A 99 -6.49 -6.05 13.34
C ARG A 99 -6.88 -6.42 14.77
N ARG A 100 -7.96 -5.81 15.26
CA ARG A 100 -8.46 -6.08 16.61
C ARG A 100 -8.89 -7.56 16.73
N TYR A 101 -8.38 -8.25 17.74
CA TYR A 101 -8.67 -9.67 18.03
C TYR A 101 -8.18 -10.66 16.96
N ASP A 102 -7.25 -10.24 16.08
CA ASP A 102 -6.68 -11.08 15.02
C ASP A 102 -5.17 -10.84 14.95
N GLU A 103 -4.44 -11.48 15.87
CA GLU A 103 -2.98 -11.38 15.98
C GLU A 103 -2.28 -11.94 14.74
N GLU A 104 -2.78 -13.04 14.18
CA GLU A 104 -2.23 -13.66 12.97
C GLU A 104 -2.34 -12.74 11.76
N GLY A 105 -3.50 -12.10 11.57
CA GLY A 105 -3.71 -11.12 10.51
C GLY A 105 -2.88 -9.85 10.71
N SER A 106 -2.69 -9.42 11.95
CA SER A 106 -1.82 -8.28 12.27
C SER A 106 -0.35 -8.62 11.96
N ALA A 107 0.12 -9.79 12.40
CA ALA A 107 1.47 -10.27 12.12
C ALA A 107 1.73 -10.38 10.61
N ALA A 108 0.79 -10.93 9.84
CA ALA A 108 0.94 -11.01 8.39
C ALA A 108 1.10 -9.65 7.69
N ILE A 109 0.42 -8.60 8.20
CA ILE A 109 0.58 -7.23 7.69
C ILE A 109 1.98 -6.70 8.05
N MET A 110 2.36 -6.83 9.33
CA MET A 110 3.66 -6.32 9.81
C MET A 110 4.83 -7.05 9.14
N ASP A 111 4.75 -8.36 8.97
CA ASP A 111 5.79 -9.16 8.31
C ASP A 111 5.94 -8.78 6.82
N PHE A 112 4.85 -8.37 6.17
CA PHE A 112 4.86 -8.06 4.74
C PHE A 112 5.34 -6.63 4.43
N PHE A 113 4.91 -5.66 5.24
CA PHE A 113 5.26 -4.25 5.09
C PHE A 113 6.41 -3.80 5.98
N GLU A 114 6.92 -4.71 6.81
CA GLU A 114 8.05 -4.53 7.72
C GLU A 114 7.82 -3.37 8.71
N GLU A 115 8.63 -2.32 8.63
CA GLU A 115 8.62 -1.23 9.58
C GLU A 115 7.67 -0.09 9.19
N GLU A 116 7.22 0.67 10.19
CA GLU A 116 6.46 1.89 9.98
C GLU A 116 7.36 2.98 9.37
N VAL A 117 7.07 3.36 8.14
CA VAL A 117 7.79 4.40 7.41
C VAL A 117 6.99 5.69 7.49
N TYR A 118 7.33 6.50 8.48
CA TYR A 118 6.89 7.89 8.58
C TYR A 118 7.69 8.77 7.63
N HIS A 119 7.38 8.77 6.34
CA HIS A 119 7.91 9.78 5.44
C HIS A 119 6.89 10.15 4.38
N TYR A 120 6.12 11.20 4.67
CA TYR A 120 5.78 12.32 3.76
C TYR A 120 5.03 13.36 4.60
N PHE A 121 5.70 14.45 4.97
CA PHE A 121 5.00 15.65 5.41
C PHE A 121 4.32 16.23 4.17
N VAL A 122 2.99 16.15 4.12
CA VAL A 122 2.12 16.76 3.10
C VAL A 122 2.31 18.30 3.05
N GLU A 123 3.04 18.88 4.01
CA GLU A 123 3.34 20.30 4.10
C GLU A 123 4.18 20.83 2.91
N GLU A 124 4.92 19.99 2.16
CA GLU A 124 5.66 20.45 0.97
C GLU A 124 4.84 20.45 -0.34
N THR A 125 3.65 19.84 -0.37
CA THR A 125 2.76 19.84 -1.56
C THR A 125 1.51 20.70 -1.43
N LEU A 126 1.26 21.26 -0.23
CA LEU A 126 0.18 22.22 0.00
C LEU A 126 0.74 23.62 0.32
N SER A 127 1.75 24.05 -0.43
CA SER A 127 1.93 25.49 -0.65
C SER A 127 1.00 25.91 -1.78
N ASP A 128 0.10 26.83 -1.43
CA ASP A 128 -0.88 27.51 -2.27
C ASP A 128 -2.23 26.80 -2.54
N GLU A 129 -3.24 27.27 -1.78
CA GLU A 129 -4.61 27.53 -2.23
C GLU A 129 -5.76 26.49 -2.12
N GLN A 130 -5.60 25.30 -1.51
CA GLN A 130 -6.70 24.30 -1.57
C GLN A 130 -7.26 23.69 -0.27
N LEU A 131 -7.09 24.30 0.91
CA LEU A 131 -7.86 23.88 2.09
C LEU A 131 -8.66 25.03 2.69
N SER A 132 -9.97 25.04 2.41
CA SER A 132 -10.94 25.80 3.20
C SER A 132 -10.97 25.22 4.62
N PRO A 133 -10.90 26.05 5.67
CA PRO A 133 -11.10 25.57 7.04
C PRO A 133 -12.54 25.10 7.20
N TYR A 134 -12.71 23.91 7.78
CA TYR A 134 -14.01 23.48 8.31
C TYR A 134 -14.29 24.29 9.58
N THR A 135 -15.44 24.99 9.61
CA THR A 135 -16.00 25.66 10.79
C THR A 135 -16.87 24.69 11.58
#